data_AF-A0A2D7IV65-F1
#
_entry.id   AF-A0A2D7IV65-F1
#
_cell.length_a   1.000
_cell.length_b   1.000
_cell.length_c   1.000
_cell.angle_alpha   90.00
_cell.angle_beta   90.00
_cell.angle_gamma   90.00
#
_symmetry.space_group_name_H-M   'P 1'
#
loop_
_entity.id
_entity.type
_entity.pdbx_description
1 polymer ?
#
loop_
_entity_poly.entity_id
_entity_poly.type
_entity_poly.pdbx_seq_one_letter_code
_entity_poly.pdbx_strand_id
1 'polypeptide(L)'
;MQVHIGKPKGFSLTLRPTDLLTKRTHSLLRQDMTSNVVALTSALTGKSCLVIGGAGSIGSETLALLSGYPLSCLLVVDQDENGLARLMRRLRGAPETPAVSDIETLPMDYGSAAFQAGLKQRGPFDFVLNFAALKHVRSEKQPLSIFNMMDTNILKQARLLETLNTLSPDYRYFSVSTDKAANPVSFMGATKRVMEHVMFLTARTVSHIPNVSSARFANVAYSQGSLLESFITRLENDTPLAAPLGIERFFFTLQEAGEFCLLSGVLGEPDTIYVPSLSPEEHLVSMEDAAIGFLRANGYEPRHYPLEQQASAFKDLPDLKKQGLWPVILTPANTAGEKPYEEFVGETETASTGKFSALLDVAYDASLSKEKLAAFLGQLQTFSLSPDALCELTMDELKDWISDLEPSFQSSHIAASAKLDDRI
;
A
#
# COMPACT_ATOMS: atom_id res chain seq x y z
N MET A 1 29.06 -9.51 -27.93
CA MET A 1 30.21 -8.66 -27.56
C MET A 1 29.93 -8.14 -26.15
N GLN A 2 30.55 -8.74 -25.13
CA GLN A 2 30.36 -8.34 -23.73
C GLN A 2 31.01 -6.98 -23.50
N VAL A 3 30.21 -5.97 -23.21
CA VAL A 3 30.70 -4.65 -22.80
C VAL A 3 30.78 -4.64 -21.28
N HIS A 4 32.00 -4.67 -20.76
CA HIS A 4 32.31 -4.34 -19.37
C HIS A 4 32.06 -2.83 -19.19
N ILE A 5 30.95 -2.47 -18.55
CA ILE A 5 30.65 -1.09 -18.18
C ILE A 5 31.18 -0.88 -16.76
N GLY A 6 32.26 -0.11 -16.64
CA GLY A 6 32.77 0.36 -15.35
C GLY A 6 31.68 1.12 -14.59
N LYS A 7 31.47 0.76 -13.32
CA LYS A 7 30.42 1.34 -12.47
C LYS A 7 30.70 2.83 -12.21
N PRO A 8 29.72 3.74 -12.42
CA PRO A 8 29.86 5.14 -12.05
C PRO A 8 29.73 5.31 -10.52
N LYS A 9 30.63 6.10 -9.93
CA LYS A 9 30.58 6.57 -8.54
C LYS A 9 29.46 7.60 -8.39
N GLY A 10 28.50 7.37 -7.50
CA GLY A 10 27.48 8.37 -7.16
C GLY A 10 26.08 7.85 -6.79
N PHE A 11 25.84 6.53 -6.77
CA PHE A 11 24.59 5.94 -6.29
C PHE A 11 24.86 5.17 -4.99
N SER A 12 23.88 5.12 -4.07
CA SER A 12 23.92 4.20 -2.93
C SER A 12 24.27 2.80 -3.44
N LEU A 13 25.39 2.27 -2.95
CA LEU A 13 25.92 0.95 -3.30
C LEU A 13 25.19 -0.18 -2.59
N THR A 14 24.21 0.15 -1.75
CA THR A 14 23.49 -0.80 -0.91
C THR A 14 22.63 -1.73 -1.77
N LEU A 15 22.98 -3.00 -1.76
CA LEU A 15 22.25 -4.06 -2.45
C LEU A 15 20.92 -4.33 -1.72
N ARG A 16 19.87 -4.60 -2.51
CA ARG A 16 18.50 -4.85 -2.07
C ARG A 16 18.07 -6.24 -2.58
N PRO A 17 18.48 -7.34 -1.91
CA PRO A 17 18.27 -8.70 -2.39
C PRO A 17 16.80 -9.12 -2.25
N THR A 18 15.95 -8.71 -3.19
CA THR A 18 14.51 -8.99 -3.14
C THR A 18 14.20 -10.46 -3.41
N ASP A 19 15.03 -11.16 -4.18
CA ASP A 19 14.93 -12.58 -4.48
C ASP A 19 14.99 -13.46 -3.21
N LEU A 20 15.78 -13.07 -2.22
CA LEU A 20 15.82 -13.72 -0.91
C LEU A 20 14.50 -13.53 -0.13
N LEU A 21 13.91 -12.34 -0.23
CA LEU A 21 12.68 -11.98 0.48
C LEU A 21 11.44 -12.63 -0.16
N THR A 22 11.40 -12.68 -1.48
CA THR A 22 10.26 -13.20 -2.23
C THR A 22 10.37 -14.70 -2.49
N LYS A 23 11.55 -15.30 -2.23
CA LYS A 23 11.93 -16.68 -2.56
C LYS A 23 11.76 -17.01 -4.06
N ARG A 24 11.88 -16.01 -4.92
CA ARG A 24 11.71 -16.16 -6.38
C ARG A 24 12.62 -15.22 -7.16
N THR A 25 13.09 -15.67 -8.31
CA THR A 25 14.04 -14.94 -9.18
C THR A 25 13.35 -14.10 -10.24
N HIS A 26 12.04 -14.24 -10.39
CA HIS A 26 11.22 -13.54 -11.37
C HIS A 26 9.91 -13.11 -10.70
N SER A 27 9.28 -12.06 -11.23
CA SER A 27 7.97 -11.60 -10.75
C SER A 27 6.94 -12.75 -10.75
N LEU A 28 6.21 -12.87 -9.66
CA LEU A 28 5.02 -13.72 -9.53
C LEU A 28 3.98 -13.43 -10.62
N LEU A 29 3.88 -12.17 -11.08
CA LEU A 29 2.89 -11.71 -12.06
C LEU A 29 3.40 -11.78 -13.51
N ARG A 30 4.63 -12.26 -13.75
CA ARG A 30 5.26 -12.24 -15.07
C ARG A 30 4.40 -12.89 -16.16
N GLN A 31 3.82 -14.06 -15.86
CA GLN A 31 3.00 -14.80 -16.81
C GLN A 31 1.68 -14.07 -17.09
N ASP A 32 1.03 -13.53 -16.06
CA ASP A 32 -0.21 -12.78 -16.20
C ASP A 32 0.01 -11.48 -16.98
N MET A 33 1.09 -10.75 -16.69
CA MET A 33 1.50 -9.57 -17.46
C MET A 33 1.70 -9.90 -18.93
N THR A 34 2.46 -10.96 -19.23
CA THR A 34 2.76 -11.37 -20.61
C THR A 34 1.48 -11.79 -21.36
N SER A 35 0.61 -12.55 -20.70
CA SER A 35 -0.63 -13.07 -21.30
C SER A 35 -1.67 -11.98 -21.54
N ASN A 36 -1.60 -10.87 -20.79
CA ASN A 36 -2.58 -9.79 -20.84
C ASN A 36 -2.09 -8.51 -21.54
N VAL A 37 -0.88 -8.48 -22.13
CA VAL A 37 -0.35 -7.28 -22.82
C VAL A 37 -1.35 -6.73 -23.84
N VAL A 38 -1.91 -7.58 -24.70
CA VAL A 38 -2.87 -7.15 -25.75
C VAL A 38 -4.14 -6.57 -25.13
N ALA A 39 -4.66 -7.19 -24.06
CA ALA A 39 -5.84 -6.72 -23.36
C ALA A 39 -5.60 -5.39 -22.65
N LEU A 40 -4.45 -5.22 -21.98
CA LEU A 40 -4.03 -3.98 -21.34
C LEU A 40 -3.88 -2.86 -22.38
N THR A 41 -3.17 -3.11 -23.48
CA THR A 41 -3.03 -2.13 -24.57
C THR A 41 -4.38 -1.73 -25.13
N SER A 42 -5.25 -2.69 -25.43
CA SER A 42 -6.59 -2.38 -25.94
C SER A 42 -7.43 -1.59 -24.94
N ALA A 43 -7.33 -1.88 -23.65
CA ALA A 43 -8.09 -1.19 -22.60
C ALA A 43 -7.62 0.25 -22.38
N LEU A 44 -6.31 0.52 -22.51
CA LEU A 44 -5.70 1.82 -22.18
C LEU A 44 -5.53 2.75 -23.39
N THR A 45 -5.57 2.23 -24.62
CA THR A 45 -5.34 3.05 -25.82
C THR A 45 -6.36 4.19 -25.95
N GLY A 46 -5.85 5.42 -26.01
CA GLY A 46 -6.66 6.64 -26.14
C GLY A 46 -7.47 7.02 -24.89
N LYS A 47 -7.33 6.27 -23.79
CA LYS A 47 -8.08 6.49 -22.55
C LYS A 47 -7.41 7.50 -21.62
N SER A 48 -8.20 8.07 -20.72
CA SER A 48 -7.72 8.96 -19.67
C SER A 48 -7.63 8.23 -18.32
N CYS A 49 -6.55 8.48 -17.58
CA CYS A 49 -6.32 7.87 -16.27
C CYS A 49 -5.99 8.93 -15.22
N LEU A 50 -6.72 8.92 -14.11
CA LEU A 50 -6.42 9.66 -12.89
C LEU A 50 -5.74 8.74 -11.89
N VAL A 51 -4.54 9.10 -11.43
CA VAL A 51 -3.79 8.37 -10.40
C VAL A 51 -3.65 9.24 -9.15
N ILE A 52 -4.25 8.83 -8.05
CA ILE A 52 -4.18 9.50 -6.75
C ILE A 52 -3.17 8.75 -5.87
N GLY A 53 -2.30 9.45 -5.15
CA GLY A 53 -1.21 8.84 -4.39
C GLY A 53 -0.06 8.32 -5.27
N GLY A 54 0.13 8.93 -6.44
CA GLY A 54 1.09 8.45 -7.45
C GLY A 54 2.56 8.62 -7.08
N ALA A 55 2.90 9.44 -6.08
CA ALA A 55 4.27 9.61 -5.62
C ALA A 55 4.71 8.56 -4.59
N GLY A 56 3.75 7.83 -4.01
CA GLY A 56 4.02 6.71 -3.11
C GLY A 56 4.69 5.53 -3.80
N SER A 57 5.20 4.57 -3.00
CA SER A 57 5.97 3.43 -3.54
C SER A 57 5.17 2.59 -4.55
N ILE A 58 3.94 2.19 -4.25
CA ILE A 58 3.14 1.36 -5.16
C ILE A 58 2.60 2.20 -6.33
N GLY A 59 2.10 3.40 -6.04
CA GLY A 59 1.56 4.30 -7.06
C GLY A 59 2.59 4.65 -8.12
N SER A 60 3.83 4.95 -7.72
CA SER A 60 4.91 5.28 -8.65
C SER A 60 5.27 4.10 -9.55
N GLU A 61 5.38 2.87 -9.04
CA GLU A 61 5.66 1.68 -9.86
C GLU A 61 4.52 1.36 -10.83
N THR A 62 3.28 1.47 -10.36
CA THR A 62 2.10 1.32 -11.23
C THR A 62 2.10 2.38 -12.35
N LEU A 63 2.44 3.63 -12.00
CA LEU A 63 2.54 4.73 -12.97
C LEU A 63 3.63 4.49 -14.01
N ALA A 64 4.78 3.94 -13.62
CA ALA A 64 5.85 3.61 -14.57
C ALA A 64 5.38 2.58 -15.60
N LEU A 65 4.64 1.56 -15.19
CA LEU A 65 4.05 0.59 -16.12
C LEU A 65 2.98 1.24 -17.01
N LEU A 66 2.05 2.02 -16.42
CA LEU A 66 1.02 2.76 -17.17
C LEU A 66 1.62 3.68 -18.23
N SER A 67 2.77 4.29 -17.93
CA SER A 67 3.44 5.22 -18.84
C SER A 67 3.89 4.57 -20.15
N GLY A 68 4.01 3.23 -20.19
CA GLY A 68 4.32 2.46 -21.40
C GLY A 68 3.12 2.21 -22.32
N TYR A 69 1.90 2.58 -21.93
CA TYR A 69 0.69 2.39 -22.73
C TYR A 69 0.22 3.70 -23.38
N PRO A 70 -0.42 3.65 -24.57
CA PRO A 70 -0.80 4.84 -25.34
C PRO A 70 -2.08 5.52 -24.80
N LEU A 71 -2.03 5.97 -23.54
CA LEU A 71 -3.09 6.78 -22.93
C LEU A 71 -3.14 8.17 -23.57
N SER A 72 -4.33 8.77 -23.64
CA SER A 72 -4.51 10.16 -24.08
C SER A 72 -4.09 11.14 -22.99
N CYS A 73 -4.32 10.82 -21.72
CA CYS A 73 -3.90 11.64 -20.59
C CYS A 73 -3.66 10.77 -19.35
N LEU A 74 -2.63 11.13 -18.58
CA LEU A 74 -2.31 10.57 -17.27
C LEU A 74 -2.16 11.72 -16.26
N LEU A 75 -3.20 11.94 -15.46
CA LEU A 75 -3.20 12.95 -14.40
C LEU A 75 -2.80 12.31 -13.07
N VAL A 76 -1.77 12.84 -12.42
CA VAL A 76 -1.23 12.29 -11.17
C VAL A 76 -1.40 13.30 -10.05
N VAL A 77 -2.02 12.90 -8.95
CA VAL A 77 -2.28 13.72 -7.78
C VAL A 77 -1.61 13.12 -6.56
N ASP A 78 -0.83 13.92 -5.83
CA ASP A 78 -0.23 13.53 -4.55
C ASP A 78 0.06 14.78 -3.72
N GLN A 79 0.17 14.67 -2.40
CA GLN A 79 0.60 15.80 -1.56
C GLN A 79 2.13 15.94 -1.52
N ASP A 80 2.88 14.85 -1.77
CA ASP A 80 4.34 14.89 -1.82
C ASP A 80 4.86 15.48 -3.14
N GLU A 81 5.00 16.80 -3.18
CA GLU A 81 5.58 17.54 -4.32
C GLU A 81 6.98 17.01 -4.70
N ASN A 82 7.83 16.71 -3.71
CA ASN A 82 9.17 16.19 -3.96
C ASN A 82 9.11 14.77 -4.56
N GLY A 83 8.17 13.95 -4.08
CA GLY A 83 7.84 12.65 -4.64
C GLY A 83 7.41 12.74 -6.10
N LEU A 84 6.50 13.65 -6.44
CA LEU A 84 6.08 13.91 -7.82
C LEU A 84 7.26 14.36 -8.71
N ALA A 85 8.11 15.27 -8.21
CA ALA A 85 9.30 15.71 -8.94
C ALA A 85 10.28 14.54 -9.20
N ARG A 86 10.52 13.68 -8.20
CA ARG A 86 11.34 12.47 -8.35
C ARG A 86 10.74 11.49 -9.36
N LEU A 87 9.42 11.30 -9.31
CA LEU A 87 8.69 10.44 -10.22
C LEU A 87 8.85 10.91 -11.67
N MET A 88 8.63 12.20 -11.94
CA MET A 88 8.77 12.74 -13.29
C MET A 88 10.21 12.64 -13.81
N ARG A 89 11.21 12.88 -12.97
CA ARG A 89 12.62 12.66 -13.34
C ARG A 89 12.89 11.19 -13.68
N ARG A 90 12.33 10.25 -12.92
CA ARG A 90 12.45 8.81 -13.22
C ARG A 90 11.82 8.45 -14.55
N LEU A 91 10.59 8.91 -14.82
CA LEU A 91 9.88 8.62 -16.07
C LEU A 91 10.57 9.24 -17.29
N ARG A 92 11.05 10.48 -17.18
CA ARG A 92 11.72 11.19 -18.29
C ARG A 92 13.19 10.78 -18.47
N GLY A 93 13.81 10.22 -17.43
CA GLY A 93 15.17 9.69 -17.46
C GLY A 93 15.26 8.21 -17.87
N ALA A 94 14.12 7.54 -18.06
CA ALA A 94 14.08 6.17 -18.55
C ALA A 94 14.57 6.10 -20.00
N PRO A 95 15.21 4.99 -20.44
CA PRO A 95 15.63 4.83 -21.82
C PRO A 95 14.48 4.89 -22.83
N GLU A 96 13.29 4.43 -22.41
CA GLU A 96 12.09 4.42 -23.22
C GLU A 96 11.26 5.67 -22.93
N THR A 97 10.81 6.34 -23.98
CA THR A 97 9.90 7.48 -23.83
C THR A 97 8.50 6.96 -23.48
N PRO A 98 7.81 7.56 -22.50
CA PRO A 98 6.41 7.23 -22.23
C PRO A 98 5.56 7.26 -23.50
N ALA A 99 4.71 6.25 -23.69
CA ALA A 99 3.76 6.18 -24.79
C ALA A 99 2.52 7.07 -24.57
N VAL A 100 2.35 7.57 -23.34
CA VAL A 100 1.27 8.49 -22.96
C VAL A 100 1.44 9.83 -23.65
N SER A 101 0.34 10.36 -24.20
CA SER A 101 0.35 11.64 -24.93
C SER A 101 0.58 12.84 -24.03
N ASP A 102 -0.06 12.87 -22.86
CA ASP A 102 0.05 13.94 -21.88
C ASP A 102 0.16 13.39 -20.45
N ILE A 103 1.14 13.87 -19.68
CA ILE A 103 1.35 13.50 -18.28
C ILE A 103 1.43 14.78 -17.46
N GLU A 104 0.48 14.96 -16.54
CA GLU A 104 0.42 16.10 -15.64
C GLU A 104 0.47 15.64 -14.19
N THR A 105 1.20 16.37 -13.35
CA THR A 105 1.30 16.10 -11.91
C THR A 105 0.82 17.31 -11.11
N LEU A 106 -0.07 17.08 -10.15
CA LEU A 106 -0.64 18.13 -9.29
C LEU A 106 -0.34 17.84 -7.81
N PRO A 107 0.42 18.72 -7.12
CA PRO A 107 0.69 18.58 -5.70
C PRO A 107 -0.54 19.01 -4.88
N MET A 108 -1.50 18.11 -4.68
CA MET A 108 -2.79 18.41 -4.05
C MET A 108 -3.27 17.26 -3.15
N ASP A 109 -4.01 17.62 -2.10
CA ASP A 109 -4.85 16.67 -1.36
C ASP A 109 -6.12 16.37 -2.18
N TYR A 110 -6.39 15.09 -2.45
CA TYR A 110 -7.59 14.65 -3.19
C TYR A 110 -8.90 14.87 -2.42
N GLY A 111 -8.84 15.22 -1.13
CA GLY A 111 -9.99 15.69 -0.37
C GLY A 111 -10.26 17.19 -0.49
N SER A 112 -9.35 17.96 -1.11
CA SER A 112 -9.44 19.42 -1.14
C SER A 112 -10.49 19.94 -2.12
N ALA A 113 -11.01 21.15 -1.85
CA ALA A 113 -11.92 21.84 -2.77
C ALA A 113 -11.27 22.11 -4.14
N ALA A 114 -9.96 22.36 -4.18
CA ALA A 114 -9.21 22.57 -5.42
C ALA A 114 -9.19 21.30 -6.29
N PHE A 115 -8.94 20.13 -5.68
CA PHE A 115 -9.02 18.86 -6.38
C PHE A 115 -10.43 18.60 -6.93
N GLN A 116 -11.47 18.85 -6.12
CA GLN A 116 -12.87 18.67 -6.56
C GLN A 116 -13.24 19.58 -7.73
N ALA A 117 -12.77 20.83 -7.73
CA ALA A 117 -12.95 21.74 -8.87
C ALA A 117 -12.20 21.24 -10.12
N GLY A 118 -10.96 20.78 -9.96
CA GLY A 118 -10.17 20.21 -11.06
C GLY A 118 -10.78 18.94 -11.65
N LEU A 119 -11.31 18.06 -10.80
CA LEU A 119 -12.00 16.83 -11.22
C LEU A 119 -13.24 17.16 -12.08
N LYS A 120 -14.04 18.14 -11.68
CA LYS A 120 -15.21 18.60 -12.44
C LYS A 120 -14.85 19.32 -13.74
N GLN A 121 -13.71 20.01 -13.77
CA GLN A 121 -13.25 20.72 -14.96
C GLN A 121 -12.67 19.79 -16.03
N ARG A 122 -11.95 18.74 -15.60
CA ARG A 122 -11.15 17.87 -16.49
C ARG A 122 -11.79 16.52 -16.76
N GLY A 123 -12.61 16.02 -15.85
CA GLY A 123 -13.30 14.75 -16.00
C GLY A 123 -14.31 14.77 -17.15
N PRO A 124 -14.89 13.61 -17.50
CA PRO A 124 -14.71 12.32 -16.83
C PRO A 124 -13.40 11.61 -17.16
N PHE A 125 -13.00 10.67 -16.29
CA PHE A 125 -11.84 9.79 -16.49
C PHE A 125 -12.31 8.36 -16.77
N ASP A 126 -11.65 7.66 -17.69
CA ASP A 126 -11.94 6.23 -17.95
C ASP A 126 -11.45 5.35 -16.80
N PHE A 127 -10.27 5.65 -16.25
CA PHE A 127 -9.66 4.93 -15.13
C PHE A 127 -9.34 5.87 -13.97
N VAL A 128 -9.64 5.44 -12.75
CA VAL A 128 -9.26 6.13 -11.52
C VAL A 128 -8.59 5.14 -10.58
N LEU A 129 -7.27 5.29 -10.38
CA LEU A 129 -6.47 4.43 -9.51
C LEU A 129 -6.06 5.22 -8.26
N ASN A 130 -6.50 4.78 -7.09
CA ASN A 130 -6.27 5.48 -5.82
C ASN A 130 -5.36 4.67 -4.88
N PHE A 131 -4.14 5.18 -4.73
CA PHE A 131 -3.08 4.65 -3.86
C PHE A 131 -2.90 5.45 -2.57
N ALA A 132 -3.64 6.55 -2.39
CA ALA A 132 -3.49 7.41 -1.22
C ALA A 132 -4.12 6.76 0.02
N ALA A 133 -3.34 6.66 1.09
CA ALA A 133 -3.79 6.12 2.38
C ALA A 133 -2.87 6.52 3.52
N LEU A 134 -3.42 6.54 4.74
CA LEU A 134 -2.63 6.41 5.96
C LEU A 134 -2.55 4.93 6.34
N LYS A 135 -1.31 4.40 6.41
CA LYS A 135 -1.03 2.95 6.45
C LYS A 135 -0.31 2.45 7.70
N HIS A 136 0.14 3.34 8.58
CA HIS A 136 0.96 2.96 9.74
C HIS A 136 0.07 2.70 10.96
N VAL A 137 0.09 1.46 11.47
CA VAL A 137 -0.64 1.05 12.71
C VAL A 137 -0.26 1.91 13.93
N ARG A 138 0.94 2.49 13.94
CA ARG A 138 1.42 3.35 15.03
C ARG A 138 0.78 4.73 15.04
N SER A 139 0.11 5.12 13.96
CA SER A 139 -0.73 6.32 13.91
C SER A 139 -1.99 6.19 14.78
N GLU A 140 -2.22 5.04 15.42
CA GLU A 140 -3.42 4.74 16.21
C GLU A 140 -3.35 5.15 17.69
N LYS A 141 -2.28 5.84 18.12
CA LYS A 141 -2.13 6.26 19.51
C LYS A 141 -2.89 7.53 19.89
N GLN A 142 -3.36 8.29 18.90
CA GLN A 142 -4.01 9.58 19.11
C GLN A 142 -5.34 9.60 18.38
N PRO A 143 -6.47 9.89 19.05
CA PRO A 143 -7.79 9.93 18.41
C PRO A 143 -7.83 10.78 17.15
N LEU A 144 -7.21 11.97 17.16
CA LEU A 144 -7.15 12.86 16.01
C LEU A 144 -6.39 12.25 14.81
N SER A 145 -5.35 11.46 15.08
CA SER A 145 -4.59 10.76 14.04
C SER A 145 -5.39 9.62 13.42
N ILE A 146 -6.19 8.92 14.24
CA ILE A 146 -7.15 7.91 13.75
C ILE A 146 -8.27 8.58 12.96
N PHE A 147 -8.82 9.68 13.45
CA PHE A 147 -9.82 10.43 12.71
C PHE A 147 -9.29 10.87 11.34
N ASN A 148 -8.05 11.37 11.27
CA ASN A 148 -7.41 11.70 9.99
C ASN A 148 -7.20 10.47 9.08
N MET A 149 -6.96 9.29 9.67
CA MET A 149 -6.93 8.01 8.95
C MET A 149 -8.31 7.64 8.41
N MET A 150 -9.39 7.82 9.17
CA MET A 150 -10.77 7.64 8.70
C MET A 150 -11.11 8.66 7.61
N ASP A 151 -10.80 9.94 7.79
CA ASP A 151 -11.06 10.98 6.80
C ASP A 151 -10.37 10.65 5.47
N THR A 152 -9.07 10.31 5.53
CA THR A 152 -8.31 9.92 4.34
C THR A 152 -8.84 8.62 3.72
N ASN A 153 -8.79 7.52 4.46
CA ASN A 153 -9.07 6.20 3.89
C ASN A 153 -10.55 6.00 3.53
N ILE A 154 -11.49 6.69 4.19
CA ILE A 154 -12.93 6.47 4.05
C ILE A 154 -13.62 7.70 3.46
N LEU A 155 -13.66 8.82 4.19
CA LEU A 155 -14.55 9.95 3.85
C LEU A 155 -14.18 10.61 2.52
N LYS A 156 -12.89 10.87 2.28
CA LYS A 156 -12.43 11.43 1.00
C LYS A 156 -12.68 10.47 -0.17
N GLN A 157 -12.60 9.16 0.05
CA GLN A 157 -12.93 8.17 -0.99
C GLN A 157 -14.43 8.17 -1.31
N ALA A 158 -15.31 8.25 -0.30
CA ALA A 158 -16.74 8.36 -0.51
C ALA A 158 -17.09 9.59 -1.37
N ARG A 159 -16.57 10.76 -1.00
CA ARG A 159 -16.79 12.02 -1.76
C ARG A 159 -16.25 11.95 -3.19
N LEU A 160 -15.12 11.28 -3.40
CA LEU A 160 -14.55 11.04 -4.73
C LEU A 160 -15.51 10.20 -5.58
N LEU A 161 -15.97 9.05 -5.08
CA LEU A 161 -16.87 8.15 -5.80
C LEU A 161 -18.23 8.79 -6.09
N GLU A 162 -18.78 9.54 -5.14
CA GLU A 162 -19.98 10.36 -5.36
C GLU A 162 -19.77 11.35 -6.51
N THR A 163 -18.65 12.05 -6.53
CA THR A 163 -18.35 13.02 -7.60
C THR A 163 -18.15 12.32 -8.95
N LEU A 164 -17.44 11.20 -8.99
CA LEU A 164 -17.26 10.42 -10.21
C LEU A 164 -18.61 9.97 -10.77
N ASN A 165 -19.50 9.42 -9.94
CA ASN A 165 -20.86 9.02 -10.31
C ASN A 165 -21.67 10.18 -10.93
N THR A 166 -21.44 11.43 -10.52
CA THR A 166 -22.13 12.59 -11.13
C THR A 166 -21.55 13.01 -12.48
N LEU A 167 -20.27 12.69 -12.76
CA LEU A 167 -19.59 13.08 -13.98
C LEU A 167 -19.75 12.05 -15.11
N SER A 168 -19.58 10.78 -14.78
CA SER A 168 -19.80 9.65 -15.68
C SER A 168 -20.02 8.39 -14.85
N PRO A 169 -21.00 7.53 -15.18
CA PRO A 169 -21.13 6.25 -14.50
C PRO A 169 -20.10 5.21 -14.96
N ASP A 170 -19.55 5.31 -16.19
CA ASP A 170 -18.81 4.22 -16.85
C ASP A 170 -17.29 4.18 -16.51
N TYR A 171 -16.87 4.72 -15.37
CA TYR A 171 -15.46 4.69 -14.96
C TYR A 171 -15.08 3.32 -14.37
N ARG A 172 -13.79 2.98 -14.49
CA ARG A 172 -13.15 1.92 -13.71
C ARG A 172 -12.45 2.52 -12.50
N TYR A 173 -12.77 2.04 -11.31
CA TYR A 173 -12.13 2.48 -10.07
C TYR A 173 -11.36 1.35 -9.41
N PHE A 174 -10.16 1.68 -8.95
CA PHE A 174 -9.31 0.77 -8.19
C PHE A 174 -8.70 1.48 -7.00
N SER A 175 -8.64 0.80 -5.87
CA SER A 175 -7.93 1.28 -4.69
C SER A 175 -7.30 0.13 -3.92
N VAL A 176 -6.18 0.42 -3.27
CA VAL A 176 -5.37 -0.59 -2.57
C VAL A 176 -5.86 -0.78 -1.13
N SER A 177 -6.19 -2.03 -0.80
CA SER A 177 -6.46 -2.50 0.55
C SER A 177 -5.23 -3.25 1.11
N THR A 178 -5.40 -4.02 2.18
CA THR A 178 -4.32 -4.71 2.91
C THR A 178 -4.83 -6.04 3.44
N ASP A 179 -3.93 -7.00 3.58
CA ASP A 179 -4.14 -8.23 4.37
C ASP A 179 -4.85 -7.97 5.71
N LYS A 180 -4.52 -6.86 6.39
CA LYS A 180 -5.10 -6.49 7.69
C LYS A 180 -6.59 -6.12 7.65
N ALA A 181 -7.19 -5.97 6.47
CA ALA A 181 -8.62 -5.76 6.30
C ALA A 181 -9.43 -7.06 6.41
N ALA A 182 -8.81 -8.23 6.16
CA ALA A 182 -9.50 -9.52 6.14
C ALA A 182 -10.13 -9.88 7.49
N ASN A 183 -9.35 -9.78 8.57
CA ASN A 183 -9.82 -9.91 9.95
C ASN A 183 -9.14 -8.82 10.79
N PRO A 184 -9.73 -7.61 10.87
CA PRO A 184 -9.06 -6.43 11.40
C PRO A 184 -8.94 -6.47 12.93
N VAL A 185 -7.71 -6.23 13.42
CA VAL A 185 -7.38 -6.16 14.86
C VAL A 185 -6.80 -4.80 15.27
N SER A 186 -6.64 -3.90 14.30
CA SER A 186 -6.10 -2.53 14.44
C SER A 186 -7.02 -1.54 13.71
N PHE A 187 -7.00 -0.27 14.08
CA PHE A 187 -7.76 0.77 13.36
C PHE A 187 -7.32 0.87 11.90
N MET A 188 -6.04 0.68 11.57
CA MET A 188 -5.58 0.71 10.19
C MET A 188 -6.22 -0.40 9.36
N GLY A 189 -6.22 -1.64 9.87
CA GLY A 189 -6.92 -2.75 9.22
C GLY A 189 -8.42 -2.49 9.11
N ALA A 190 -9.06 -2.01 10.18
CA ALA A 190 -10.49 -1.78 10.21
C ALA A 190 -10.93 -0.61 9.30
N THR A 191 -10.17 0.48 9.24
CA THR A 191 -10.45 1.58 8.30
C THR A 191 -10.30 1.13 6.84
N LYS A 192 -9.37 0.21 6.55
CA LYS A 192 -9.24 -0.39 5.22
C LYS A 192 -10.39 -1.34 4.90
N ARG A 193 -10.90 -2.08 5.87
CA ARG A 193 -12.13 -2.87 5.72
C ARG A 193 -13.34 -1.99 5.44
N VAL A 194 -13.54 -0.92 6.20
CA VAL A 194 -14.61 0.05 5.96
C VAL A 194 -14.43 0.77 4.60
N MET A 195 -13.19 1.06 4.19
CA MET A 195 -12.89 1.58 2.85
C MET A 195 -13.37 0.61 1.75
N GLU A 196 -13.16 -0.71 1.89
CA GLU A 196 -13.71 -1.70 0.95
C GLU A 196 -15.24 -1.55 0.84
N HIS A 197 -15.95 -1.48 1.97
CA HIS A 197 -17.40 -1.25 1.96
C HIS A 197 -17.81 0.04 1.25
N VAL A 198 -17.12 1.16 1.52
CA VAL A 198 -17.36 2.44 0.85
C VAL A 198 -17.15 2.30 -0.66
N MET A 199 -16.05 1.69 -1.09
CA MET A 199 -15.74 1.53 -2.50
C MET A 199 -16.85 0.81 -3.25
N PHE A 200 -17.26 -0.36 -2.77
CA PHE A 200 -18.23 -1.19 -3.47
C PHE A 200 -19.67 -0.68 -3.32
N LEU A 201 -20.06 -0.13 -2.17
CA LEU A 201 -21.44 0.30 -1.94
C LEU A 201 -21.74 1.70 -2.46
N THR A 202 -20.81 2.66 -2.33
CA THR A 202 -21.02 4.04 -2.77
C THR A 202 -20.96 4.16 -4.29
N ALA A 203 -20.13 3.35 -4.95
CA ALA A 203 -20.04 3.37 -6.40
C ALA A 203 -21.32 2.83 -7.08
N ARG A 204 -22.06 1.92 -6.43
CA ARG A 204 -23.32 1.37 -6.94
C ARG A 204 -24.44 2.40 -6.93
N THR A 205 -24.93 2.77 -8.11
CA THR A 205 -26.14 3.58 -8.27
C THR A 205 -27.35 2.70 -8.61
N VAL A 206 -28.57 3.25 -8.57
CA VAL A 206 -29.80 2.52 -8.92
C VAL A 206 -29.76 2.01 -10.38
N SER A 207 -29.10 2.76 -11.27
CA SER A 207 -29.10 2.50 -12.72
C SER A 207 -27.80 1.88 -13.24
N HIS A 208 -26.73 1.83 -12.44
CA HIS A 208 -25.41 1.43 -12.91
C HIS A 208 -24.54 0.84 -11.80
N ILE A 209 -23.81 -0.23 -12.13
CA ILE A 209 -22.77 -0.82 -11.29
C ILE A 209 -21.44 -0.59 -12.00
N PRO A 210 -20.64 0.41 -11.58
CA PRO A 210 -19.34 0.66 -12.18
C PRO A 210 -18.38 -0.47 -11.84
N ASN A 211 -17.35 -0.63 -12.67
CA ASN A 211 -16.33 -1.65 -12.42
C ASN A 211 -15.37 -1.13 -11.34
N VAL A 212 -15.65 -1.55 -10.11
CA VAL A 212 -14.83 -1.29 -8.93
C VAL A 212 -14.11 -2.57 -8.55
N SER A 213 -12.81 -2.47 -8.31
CA SER A 213 -12.01 -3.56 -7.79
C SER A 213 -11.02 -3.07 -6.72
N SER A 214 -10.49 -4.01 -5.96
CA SER A 214 -9.42 -3.74 -4.99
C SER A 214 -8.38 -4.86 -5.03
N ALA A 215 -7.27 -4.65 -4.33
CA ALA A 215 -6.28 -5.67 -4.10
C ALA A 215 -5.78 -5.58 -2.66
N ARG A 216 -5.63 -6.73 -2.00
CA ARG A 216 -5.01 -6.84 -0.68
C ARG A 216 -3.58 -7.34 -0.84
N PHE A 217 -2.63 -6.50 -0.42
CA PHE A 217 -1.22 -6.85 -0.38
C PHE A 217 -0.76 -7.08 1.05
N ALA A 218 0.31 -7.86 1.16
CA ALA A 218 1.12 -7.99 2.35
C ALA A 218 2.26 -6.94 2.29
N ASN A 219 3.49 -7.36 2.56
CA ASN A 219 4.61 -6.46 2.65
C ASN A 219 5.28 -6.25 1.28
N VAL A 220 5.43 -4.99 0.88
CA VAL A 220 6.24 -4.62 -0.29
C VAL A 220 7.66 -4.30 0.18
N ALA A 221 8.61 -5.13 -0.26
CA ALA A 221 10.01 -5.06 0.12
C ALA A 221 10.61 -3.69 -0.20
N TYR A 222 11.28 -3.09 0.79
CA TYR A 222 11.93 -1.78 0.69
C TYR A 222 11.00 -0.63 0.28
N SER A 223 9.69 -0.76 0.51
CA SER A 223 8.75 0.36 0.34
C SER A 223 8.98 1.46 1.38
N GLN A 224 8.57 2.69 1.06
CA GLN A 224 8.76 3.86 1.92
C GLN A 224 8.09 3.66 3.30
N GLY A 225 8.84 3.95 4.36
CA GLY A 225 8.46 3.78 5.75
C GLY A 225 8.45 2.33 6.25
N SER A 226 8.91 1.36 5.45
CA SER A 226 8.96 -0.05 5.86
C SER A 226 10.18 -0.35 6.74
N LEU A 227 10.10 -1.42 7.53
CA LEU A 227 11.25 -1.91 8.30
C LEU A 227 12.43 -2.26 7.39
N LEU A 228 12.19 -2.81 6.20
CA LEU A 228 13.24 -3.13 5.23
C LEU A 228 13.92 -1.88 4.65
N GLU A 229 13.18 -0.80 4.41
CA GLU A 229 13.80 0.49 4.04
C GLU A 229 14.71 0.99 5.17
N SER A 230 14.30 0.81 6.43
CA SER A 230 15.18 1.18 7.56
C SER A 230 16.51 0.42 7.54
N PHE A 231 16.59 -0.79 6.97
CA PHE A 231 17.86 -1.51 6.89
C PHE A 231 18.86 -0.81 5.97
N ILE A 232 18.38 -0.26 4.86
CA ILE A 232 19.17 0.55 3.94
C ILE A 232 19.70 1.78 4.67
N THR A 233 18.79 2.55 5.27
CA THR A 233 19.14 3.79 5.97
C THR A 233 20.11 3.54 7.13
N ARG A 234 19.96 2.43 7.86
CA ARG A 234 20.81 2.12 9.01
C ARG A 234 22.18 1.62 8.58
N LEU A 235 22.27 0.85 7.51
CA LEU A 235 23.55 0.47 6.92
C LEU A 235 24.31 1.71 6.41
N GLU A 236 23.62 2.63 5.73
CA GLU A 236 24.19 3.87 5.20
C GLU A 236 24.64 4.84 6.29
N ASN A 237 23.97 4.83 7.45
CA ASN A 237 24.28 5.69 8.59
C ASN A 237 25.08 4.99 9.70
N ASP A 238 25.73 3.85 9.41
CA ASP A 238 26.56 3.10 10.37
C ASP A 238 25.85 2.84 11.71
N THR A 239 24.62 2.35 11.61
CA THR A 239 23.73 2.07 12.75
C THR A 239 23.39 0.58 12.78
N PRO A 240 23.33 -0.09 13.96
CA PRO A 240 22.92 -1.49 14.08
C PRO A 240 21.59 -1.75 13.37
N LEU A 241 21.37 -2.89 12.72
CA LEU A 241 20.03 -3.25 12.23
C LEU A 241 19.12 -3.65 13.41
N ALA A 242 17.81 -3.63 13.20
CA ALA A 242 16.84 -4.12 14.19
C ALA A 242 15.76 -4.97 13.49
N ALA A 243 15.48 -6.17 14.00
CA ALA A 243 14.49 -7.08 13.43
C ALA A 243 13.69 -7.80 14.53
N PRO A 244 12.37 -7.97 14.38
CA PRO A 244 11.56 -8.73 15.33
C PRO A 244 11.79 -10.24 15.20
N LEU A 245 11.83 -10.91 16.34
CA LEU A 245 11.93 -12.37 16.44
C LEU A 245 10.59 -13.06 16.26
N GLY A 246 10.59 -14.19 15.57
CA GLY A 246 9.41 -15.06 15.41
C GLY A 246 8.29 -14.47 14.56
N ILE A 247 8.58 -13.43 13.77
CA ILE A 247 7.64 -12.80 12.85
C ILE A 247 8.01 -13.18 11.42
N GLU A 248 7.06 -13.78 10.70
CA GLU A 248 7.21 -14.17 9.30
C GLU A 248 6.20 -13.44 8.41
N ARG A 249 6.62 -13.10 7.20
CA ARG A 249 5.82 -12.27 6.28
C ARG A 249 5.97 -12.77 4.84
N PHE A 250 4.95 -12.56 4.03
CA PHE A 250 5.04 -12.62 2.59
C PHE A 250 5.62 -11.31 2.06
N PHE A 251 6.49 -11.42 1.06
CA PHE A 251 7.05 -10.25 0.40
C PHE A 251 6.69 -10.19 -1.08
N PHE A 252 6.47 -8.96 -1.52
CA PHE A 252 6.40 -8.53 -2.91
C PHE A 252 7.57 -7.61 -3.21
N THR A 253 8.12 -7.70 -4.41
CA THR A 253 8.95 -6.62 -4.95
C THR A 253 8.08 -5.40 -5.29
N LEU A 254 8.72 -4.24 -5.38
CA LEU A 254 8.07 -3.02 -5.87
C LEU A 254 7.47 -3.21 -7.28
N GLN A 255 8.18 -3.93 -8.15
CA GLN A 255 7.70 -4.30 -9.48
C GLN A 255 6.42 -5.13 -9.42
N GLU A 256 6.42 -6.21 -8.63
CA GLU A 256 5.25 -7.10 -8.49
C GLU A 256 4.03 -6.34 -7.95
N ALA A 257 4.23 -5.42 -7.02
CA ALA A 257 3.14 -4.60 -6.48
C ALA A 257 2.52 -3.69 -7.57
N GLY A 258 3.35 -3.09 -8.43
CA GLY A 258 2.89 -2.29 -9.56
C GLY A 258 2.17 -3.12 -10.63
N GLU A 259 2.70 -4.29 -10.98
CA GLU A 259 2.10 -5.21 -11.96
C GLU A 259 0.75 -5.73 -11.48
N PHE A 260 0.65 -6.13 -10.22
CA PHE A 260 -0.61 -6.56 -9.61
C PHE A 260 -1.63 -5.40 -9.64
N CYS A 261 -1.28 -4.19 -9.18
CA CYS A 261 -2.21 -3.05 -9.21
C CYS A 261 -2.65 -2.69 -10.64
N LEU A 262 -1.76 -2.78 -11.63
CA LEU A 262 -2.12 -2.55 -13.03
C LEU A 262 -3.12 -3.59 -13.53
N LEU A 263 -2.87 -4.88 -13.31
CA LEU A 263 -3.73 -5.97 -13.76
C LEU A 263 -5.13 -5.84 -13.13
N SER A 264 -5.18 -5.72 -11.80
CA SER A 264 -6.44 -5.59 -11.07
C SER A 264 -7.16 -4.30 -11.40
N GLY A 265 -6.46 -3.16 -11.49
CA GLY A 265 -7.12 -1.88 -11.72
C GLY A 265 -7.61 -1.65 -13.15
N VAL A 266 -6.96 -2.25 -14.15
CA VAL A 266 -7.32 -2.06 -15.56
C VAL A 266 -8.23 -3.18 -16.06
N LEU A 267 -7.92 -4.42 -15.71
CA LEU A 267 -8.60 -5.62 -16.23
C LEU A 267 -9.43 -6.34 -15.18
N GLY A 268 -9.52 -5.81 -13.96
CA GLY A 268 -10.31 -6.39 -12.89
C GLY A 268 -11.80 -6.48 -13.22
N GLU A 269 -12.45 -7.44 -12.58
CA GLU A 269 -13.88 -7.63 -12.63
C GLU A 269 -14.57 -6.80 -11.52
N PRO A 270 -15.83 -6.38 -11.73
CA PRO A 270 -16.57 -5.63 -10.72
C PRO A 270 -16.70 -6.40 -9.41
N ASP A 271 -16.79 -5.68 -8.29
CA ASP A 271 -17.03 -6.24 -6.95
C ASP A 271 -16.00 -7.29 -6.52
N THR A 272 -14.78 -7.21 -7.06
CA THR A 272 -13.71 -8.19 -6.80
C THR A 272 -12.56 -7.57 -6.02
N ILE A 273 -12.15 -8.27 -4.96
CA ILE A 273 -10.93 -8.01 -4.22
C ILE A 273 -9.92 -9.08 -4.60
N TYR A 274 -8.85 -8.68 -5.26
CA TYR A 274 -7.79 -9.60 -5.65
C TYR A 274 -6.81 -9.84 -4.50
N VAL A 275 -6.42 -11.09 -4.31
CA VAL A 275 -5.43 -11.50 -3.32
C VAL A 275 -4.38 -12.38 -3.98
N PRO A 276 -3.14 -12.40 -3.49
CA PRO A 276 -2.11 -13.22 -4.11
C PRO A 276 -2.33 -14.72 -3.82
N SER A 277 -2.05 -15.57 -4.80
CA SER A 277 -2.03 -17.02 -4.62
C SER A 277 -0.66 -17.46 -4.09
N LEU A 278 -0.45 -17.30 -2.78
CA LEU A 278 0.79 -17.67 -2.08
C LEU A 278 0.51 -18.69 -0.98
N SER A 279 1.38 -19.70 -0.88
CA SER A 279 1.35 -20.70 0.20
C SER A 279 2.29 -20.28 1.36
N PRO A 280 1.86 -20.38 2.63
CA PRO A 280 2.72 -20.11 3.78
C PRO A 280 4.02 -20.92 3.79
N GLU A 281 3.93 -22.20 3.47
CA GLU A 281 5.05 -23.15 3.49
C GLU A 281 6.19 -22.75 2.56
N GLU A 282 5.85 -22.23 1.38
CA GLU A 282 6.86 -21.91 0.37
C GLU A 282 7.32 -20.46 0.47
N HIS A 283 6.46 -19.52 0.89
CA HIS A 283 6.69 -18.09 0.65
C HIS A 283 6.91 -17.23 1.89
N LEU A 284 6.69 -17.75 3.11
CA LEU A 284 7.00 -16.99 4.32
C LEU A 284 8.51 -16.82 4.51
N VAL A 285 8.93 -15.63 4.92
CA VAL A 285 10.31 -15.31 5.31
C VAL A 285 10.30 -14.62 6.66
N SER A 286 11.15 -15.08 7.57
CA SER A 286 11.30 -14.44 8.88
C SER A 286 11.97 -13.07 8.75
N MET A 287 11.60 -12.12 9.60
CA MET A 287 12.24 -10.80 9.59
C MET A 287 13.72 -10.86 9.99
N GLU A 288 14.13 -11.87 10.76
CA GLU A 288 15.52 -12.16 11.07
C GLU A 288 16.27 -12.60 9.80
N ASP A 289 15.76 -13.59 9.06
CA ASP A 289 16.35 -14.04 7.81
C ASP A 289 16.44 -12.91 6.77
N ALA A 290 15.44 -12.02 6.73
CA ALA A 290 15.45 -10.84 5.90
C ALA A 290 16.63 -9.90 6.24
N ALA A 291 16.89 -9.67 7.54
CA ALA A 291 18.02 -8.85 7.98
C ALA A 291 19.37 -9.52 7.67
N ILE A 292 19.48 -10.83 7.93
CA ILE A 292 20.68 -11.63 7.64
C ILE A 292 20.98 -11.62 6.13
N GLY A 293 19.97 -11.89 5.30
CA GLY A 293 20.10 -11.89 3.85
C GLY A 293 20.52 -10.52 3.30
N PHE A 294 19.94 -9.44 3.83
CA PHE A 294 20.33 -8.08 3.49
C PHE A 294 21.80 -7.78 3.85
N LEU A 295 22.26 -8.15 5.05
CA LEU A 295 23.65 -7.93 5.47
C LEU A 295 24.65 -8.72 4.62
N ARG A 296 24.37 -10.01 4.38
CA ARG A 296 25.23 -10.87 3.56
C ARG A 296 25.35 -10.36 2.13
N ALA A 297 24.23 -9.94 1.53
CA ALA A 297 24.26 -9.31 0.21
C ALA A 297 25.14 -8.06 0.19
N ASN A 298 25.23 -7.33 1.31
CA ASN A 298 26.07 -6.14 1.46
C ASN A 298 27.46 -6.42 2.04
N GLY A 299 27.88 -7.69 2.13
CA GLY A 299 29.24 -8.09 2.52
C GLY A 299 29.50 -8.13 4.03
N TYR A 300 28.46 -8.21 4.86
CA TYR A 300 28.58 -8.35 6.31
C TYR A 300 27.93 -9.63 6.81
N GLU A 301 28.56 -10.28 7.80
CA GLU A 301 27.91 -11.33 8.58
C GLU A 301 27.21 -10.73 9.82
N PRO A 302 26.05 -11.26 10.22
CA PRO A 302 25.28 -10.72 11.34
C PRO A 302 25.91 -11.07 12.70
N ARG A 303 25.89 -10.12 13.63
CA ARG A 303 26.19 -10.33 15.05
C ARG A 303 24.95 -9.98 15.87
N HIS A 304 24.30 -10.98 16.45
CA HIS A 304 23.03 -10.77 17.16
C HIS A 304 23.25 -10.17 18.55
N TYR A 305 22.41 -9.20 18.89
CA TYR A 305 22.28 -8.60 20.21
C TYR A 305 20.81 -8.69 20.62
N PRO A 306 20.50 -9.12 21.86
CA PRO A 306 19.14 -8.98 22.37
C PRO A 306 18.85 -7.49 22.67
N LEU A 307 17.57 -7.12 22.70
CA LEU A 307 17.13 -5.72 22.87
C LEU A 307 17.73 -5.05 24.11
N GLU A 308 17.84 -5.76 25.23
CA GLU A 308 18.44 -5.25 26.48
C GLU A 308 19.94 -4.90 26.34
N GLN A 309 20.62 -5.39 25.30
CA GLN A 309 22.01 -5.09 24.98
C GLN A 309 22.15 -4.14 23.78
N GLN A 310 21.10 -3.41 23.42
CA GLN A 310 21.14 -2.42 22.34
C GLN A 310 22.31 -1.45 22.49
N ALA A 311 22.57 -0.90 23.69
CA ALA A 311 23.69 0.03 23.90
C ALA A 311 25.06 -0.58 23.53
N SER A 312 25.24 -1.88 23.80
CA SER A 312 26.45 -2.62 23.40
C SER A 312 26.53 -2.79 21.88
N ALA A 313 25.40 -3.06 21.21
CA ALA A 313 25.37 -3.17 19.74
C ALA A 313 25.88 -1.90 19.05
N PHE A 314 25.48 -0.72 19.54
CA PHE A 314 25.97 0.56 19.04
C PHE A 314 27.46 0.79 19.37
N LYS A 315 27.87 0.46 20.59
CA LYS A 315 29.27 0.59 21.04
C LYS A 315 30.22 -0.29 20.22
N ASP A 316 29.81 -1.51 19.90
CA ASP A 316 30.65 -2.52 19.27
C ASP A 316 30.69 -2.37 17.73
N LEU A 317 29.74 -1.63 17.13
CA LEU A 317 29.61 -1.48 15.68
C LEU A 317 30.92 -1.09 14.96
N PRO A 318 31.69 -0.08 15.42
CA PRO A 318 32.90 0.34 14.70
C PRO A 318 33.95 -0.76 14.59
N ASP A 319 34.06 -1.63 15.59
CA ASP A 319 35.03 -2.72 15.62
C ASP A 319 34.52 -3.97 14.93
N LEU A 320 33.21 -4.27 15.04
CA LEU A 320 32.57 -5.34 14.28
C LEU A 320 32.63 -5.07 12.77
N LYS A 321 32.36 -3.83 12.34
CA LYS A 321 32.42 -3.43 10.93
C LYS A 321 33.79 -3.71 10.30
N LYS A 322 34.89 -3.44 11.02
CA LYS A 322 36.27 -3.75 10.56
C LYS A 322 36.52 -5.25 10.38
N GLN A 323 35.76 -6.09 11.08
CA GLN A 323 35.83 -7.55 11.02
C GLN A 323 34.87 -8.15 9.97
N GLY A 324 34.13 -7.31 9.23
CA GLY A 324 33.08 -7.77 8.32
C GLY A 324 31.83 -8.25 9.05
N LEU A 325 31.61 -7.83 10.30
CA LEU A 325 30.44 -8.14 11.10
C LEU A 325 29.54 -6.91 11.25
N TRP A 326 28.22 -7.11 11.32
CA TRP A 326 27.27 -6.03 11.58
C TRP A 326 26.30 -6.39 12.71
N PRO A 327 26.09 -5.49 13.70
CA PRO A 327 25.16 -5.76 14.79
C PRO A 327 23.70 -5.81 14.32
N VAL A 328 22.97 -6.83 14.75
CA VAL A 328 21.52 -6.97 14.56
C VAL A 328 20.85 -7.06 15.93
N ILE A 329 20.01 -6.09 16.26
CA ILE A 329 19.23 -6.04 17.49
C ILE A 329 17.94 -6.83 17.26
N LEU A 330 17.74 -7.87 18.06
CA LEU A 330 16.58 -8.74 17.99
C LEU A 330 15.51 -8.27 18.97
N THR A 331 14.36 -7.85 18.45
CA THR A 331 13.25 -7.30 19.25
C THR A 331 12.15 -8.35 19.47
N PRO A 332 11.39 -8.29 20.58
CA PRO A 332 10.19 -9.10 20.75
C PRO A 332 9.13 -8.80 19.67
N ALA A 333 8.28 -9.79 19.39
CA ALA A 333 7.05 -9.64 18.61
C ALA A 333 5.94 -8.96 19.42
N ASN A 334 6.10 -7.68 19.77
CA ASN A 334 5.22 -7.00 20.75
C ASN A 334 4.35 -5.89 20.15
N THR A 335 4.19 -5.85 18.84
CA THR A 335 3.42 -4.79 18.18
C THR A 335 1.94 -5.17 18.17
N ALA A 336 1.09 -4.26 18.64
CA ALA A 336 -0.35 -4.46 18.59
C ALA A 336 -0.81 -4.73 17.16
N GLY A 337 -1.62 -5.77 16.99
CA GLY A 337 -2.15 -6.19 15.71
C GLY A 337 -1.16 -6.90 14.77
N GLU A 338 0.07 -7.21 15.21
CA GLU A 338 0.94 -8.11 14.46
C GLU A 338 0.50 -9.57 14.64
N LYS A 339 -0.04 -10.14 13.57
CA LYS A 339 -0.29 -11.58 13.45
C LYS A 339 1.03 -12.34 13.20
N PRO A 340 1.12 -13.63 13.58
CA PRO A 340 2.29 -14.46 13.29
C PRO A 340 2.53 -14.59 11.77
N TYR A 341 1.46 -14.66 10.98
CA TYR A 341 1.48 -14.59 9.52
C TYR A 341 0.25 -13.83 8.99
N GLU A 342 0.24 -13.51 7.70
CA GLU A 342 -0.75 -12.64 7.06
C GLU A 342 -1.91 -13.46 6.49
N GLU A 343 -3.13 -12.97 6.66
CA GLU A 343 -4.36 -13.57 6.12
C GLU A 343 -4.92 -12.63 5.06
N PHE A 344 -5.08 -13.13 3.82
CA PHE A 344 -5.63 -12.30 2.74
C PHE A 344 -7.16 -12.44 2.60
N VAL A 345 -7.73 -13.50 3.15
CA VAL A 345 -9.15 -13.88 3.07
C VAL A 345 -9.71 -13.91 4.49
N GLY A 346 -10.78 -13.17 4.72
CA GLY A 346 -11.46 -13.09 6.02
C GLY A 346 -12.16 -14.41 6.38
N GLU A 347 -12.50 -14.58 7.66
CA GLU A 347 -13.14 -15.82 8.16
C GLU A 347 -14.48 -16.14 7.48
N THR A 348 -15.19 -15.12 7.01
CA THR A 348 -16.49 -15.24 6.32
C THR A 348 -16.37 -15.16 4.81
N GLU A 349 -15.17 -14.96 4.27
CA GLU A 349 -14.93 -14.81 2.85
C GLU A 349 -14.48 -16.11 2.22
N THR A 350 -14.64 -16.23 0.90
CA THR A 350 -14.11 -17.36 0.13
C THR A 350 -13.35 -16.82 -1.07
N ALA A 351 -12.15 -17.34 -1.28
CA ALA A 351 -11.35 -17.07 -2.46
C ALA A 351 -11.59 -18.13 -3.52
N SER A 352 -11.56 -17.72 -4.79
CA SER A 352 -11.70 -18.61 -5.94
C SER A 352 -10.65 -18.30 -7.00
N THR A 353 -10.35 -19.26 -7.87
CA THR A 353 -9.47 -19.02 -9.00
C THR A 353 -10.16 -18.13 -10.02
N GLY A 354 -9.44 -17.11 -10.50
CA GLY A 354 -9.99 -16.09 -11.39
C GLY A 354 -9.31 -16.00 -12.73
N LYS A 355 -9.32 -14.77 -13.25
CA LYS A 355 -8.73 -14.38 -14.54
C LYS A 355 -7.20 -14.46 -14.57
N PHE A 356 -6.57 -14.20 -13.43
CA PHE A 356 -5.11 -14.14 -13.30
C PHE A 356 -4.62 -15.39 -12.58
N SER A 357 -3.59 -16.03 -13.11
CA SER A 357 -3.06 -17.29 -12.60
C SER A 357 -2.35 -17.14 -11.24
N ALA A 358 -1.75 -15.98 -10.97
CA ALA A 358 -1.04 -15.72 -9.73
C ALA A 358 -1.92 -15.07 -8.64
N LEU A 359 -3.20 -14.81 -8.93
CA LEU A 359 -4.14 -14.14 -8.02
C LEU A 359 -5.39 -15.01 -7.80
N LEU A 360 -6.04 -14.78 -6.68
CA LEU A 360 -7.35 -15.32 -6.36
C LEU A 360 -8.35 -14.17 -6.24
N ASP A 361 -9.60 -14.49 -6.57
CA ASP A 361 -10.72 -13.56 -6.55
C ASP A 361 -11.49 -13.77 -5.25
N VAL A 362 -11.57 -12.72 -4.43
CA VAL A 362 -12.47 -12.65 -3.27
C VAL A 362 -13.62 -11.74 -3.66
N ALA A 363 -14.80 -12.32 -3.84
CA ALA A 363 -16.01 -11.56 -4.14
C ALA A 363 -16.43 -10.73 -2.92
N TYR A 364 -16.74 -9.45 -3.13
CA TYR A 364 -17.21 -8.58 -2.06
C TYR A 364 -18.61 -8.99 -1.59
N ASP A 365 -18.77 -9.18 -0.27
CA ASP A 365 -20.07 -9.39 0.36
C ASP A 365 -20.80 -8.06 0.60
N ALA A 366 -21.90 -7.86 -0.12
CA ALA A 366 -22.73 -6.66 -0.02
C ALA A 366 -23.80 -6.72 1.08
N SER A 367 -23.57 -7.50 2.15
CA SER A 367 -24.49 -7.66 3.28
C SER A 367 -24.63 -6.42 4.17
N LEU A 368 -23.65 -5.51 4.17
CA LEU A 368 -23.71 -4.27 4.94
C LEU A 368 -24.84 -3.33 4.45
N SER A 369 -25.65 -2.84 5.39
CA SER A 369 -26.73 -1.88 5.11
C SER A 369 -26.17 -0.55 4.58
N LYS A 370 -26.74 -0.09 3.45
CA LYS A 370 -26.41 1.22 2.86
C LYS A 370 -26.79 2.37 3.79
N GLU A 371 -27.87 2.22 4.55
CA GLU A 371 -28.34 3.21 5.52
C GLU A 371 -27.34 3.37 6.68
N LYS A 372 -26.82 2.25 7.20
CA LYS A 372 -25.76 2.28 8.23
C LYS A 372 -24.50 2.97 7.70
N LEU A 373 -24.06 2.62 6.50
CA LEU A 373 -22.89 3.24 5.88
C LEU A 373 -23.10 4.75 5.67
N ALA A 374 -24.27 5.16 5.18
CA ALA A 374 -24.59 6.57 4.99
C ALA A 374 -24.63 7.35 6.32
N ALA A 375 -25.18 6.76 7.38
CA ALA A 375 -25.18 7.36 8.72
C ALA A 375 -23.74 7.58 9.24
N PHE A 376 -22.88 6.56 9.11
CA PHE A 376 -21.47 6.65 9.49
C PHE A 376 -20.72 7.72 8.69
N LEU A 377 -20.91 7.78 7.37
CA LEU A 377 -20.29 8.83 6.53
C LEU A 377 -20.79 10.23 6.91
N GLY A 378 -22.08 10.39 7.22
CA GLY A 378 -22.65 11.64 7.71
C GLY A 378 -22.06 12.08 9.06
N GLN A 379 -21.80 11.14 9.95
CA GLN A 379 -21.13 11.39 11.22
C GLN A 379 -19.68 11.87 11.01
N LEU A 380 -18.89 11.15 10.20
CA LEU A 380 -17.52 11.57 9.86
C LEU A 380 -17.50 12.96 9.21
N GLN A 381 -18.43 13.22 8.29
CA GLN A 381 -18.59 14.53 7.64
C GLN A 381 -18.84 15.64 8.65
N THR A 382 -19.72 15.41 9.62
CA THR A 382 -20.06 16.40 10.66
C THR A 382 -18.84 16.73 11.52
N PHE A 383 -18.11 15.71 12.00
CA PHE A 383 -16.90 15.91 12.79
C PHE A 383 -15.78 16.58 11.98
N SER A 384 -15.64 16.26 10.69
CA SER A 384 -14.61 16.88 9.83
C SER A 384 -14.76 18.39 9.68
N LEU A 385 -15.95 18.94 9.97
CA LEU A 385 -16.27 20.36 9.89
C LEU A 385 -16.28 21.07 11.25
N SER A 386 -16.09 20.34 12.36
CA SER A 386 -16.18 20.87 13.71
C SER A 386 -14.91 20.57 14.51
N PRO A 387 -13.94 21.51 14.56
CA PRO A 387 -12.76 21.37 15.41
C PRO A 387 -13.09 21.15 16.89
N ASP A 388 -14.14 21.79 17.39
CA ASP A 388 -14.57 21.65 18.78
C ASP A 388 -15.03 20.22 19.09
N ALA A 389 -15.82 19.60 18.19
CA ALA A 389 -16.23 18.21 18.34
C ALA A 389 -15.05 17.23 18.29
N LEU A 390 -14.02 17.52 17.48
CA LEU A 390 -12.80 16.72 17.41
C LEU A 390 -11.97 16.78 18.70
N CYS A 391 -12.02 17.89 19.44
CA CYS A 391 -11.31 18.02 20.72
C CYS A 391 -11.81 17.07 21.80
N GLU A 392 -13.10 16.70 21.75
CA GLU A 392 -13.72 15.81 22.73
C GLU A 392 -13.65 14.32 22.32
N LEU A 393 -13.22 14.05 21.08
CA LEU A 393 -13.24 12.71 20.49
C LEU A 393 -12.29 11.73 21.19
N THR A 394 -12.85 10.60 21.60
CA THR A 394 -12.13 9.53 22.30
C THR A 394 -11.82 8.32 21.42
N MET A 395 -10.89 7.48 21.88
CA MET A 395 -10.57 6.20 21.23
C MET A 395 -11.75 5.24 21.21
N ASP A 396 -12.54 5.22 22.29
CA ASP A 396 -13.67 4.31 22.44
C ASP A 396 -14.81 4.69 21.49
N GLU A 397 -15.11 5.99 21.35
CA GLU A 397 -16.09 6.45 20.36
C GLU A 397 -15.68 6.08 18.93
N LEU A 398 -14.42 6.30 18.56
CA LEU A 398 -13.91 5.92 17.24
C LEU A 398 -13.99 4.41 17.00
N LYS A 399 -13.74 3.62 18.04
CA LYS A 399 -13.87 2.16 17.98
C LYS A 399 -15.33 1.76 17.78
N ASP A 400 -16.25 2.34 18.55
CA ASP A 400 -17.67 2.06 18.45
C ASP A 400 -18.22 2.41 17.06
N TRP A 401 -17.79 3.53 16.46
CA TRP A 401 -18.21 3.90 15.11
C TRP A 401 -17.78 2.88 14.05
N ILE A 402 -16.57 2.34 14.15
CA ILE A 402 -16.13 1.24 13.27
C ILE A 402 -16.94 -0.03 13.55
N SER A 403 -17.09 -0.39 14.83
CA SER A 403 -17.79 -1.60 15.26
C SER A 403 -19.26 -1.65 14.83
N ASP A 404 -19.90 -0.49 14.62
CA ASP A 404 -21.26 -0.42 14.09
C ASP A 404 -21.39 -0.96 12.65
N LEU A 405 -20.30 -0.86 11.87
CA LEU A 405 -20.17 -1.40 10.51
C LEU A 405 -19.49 -2.78 10.51
N GLU A 406 -18.50 -2.98 11.39
CA GLU A 406 -17.70 -4.20 11.52
C GLU A 406 -17.75 -4.74 12.97
N PRO A 407 -18.83 -5.44 13.38
CA PRO A 407 -19.06 -5.82 14.78
C PRO A 407 -17.96 -6.69 15.41
N SER A 408 -17.25 -7.47 14.60
CA SER A 408 -16.12 -8.29 15.05
C SER A 408 -14.95 -7.44 15.59
N PHE A 409 -14.84 -6.17 15.16
CA PHE A 409 -13.79 -5.27 15.62
C PHE A 409 -13.91 -4.93 17.11
N GLN A 410 -15.14 -4.96 17.68
CA GLN A 410 -15.35 -4.61 19.07
C GLN A 410 -14.60 -5.54 20.03
N SER A 411 -14.56 -6.84 19.72
CA SER A 411 -13.89 -7.86 20.51
C SER A 411 -12.44 -8.13 20.07
N SER A 412 -12.12 -7.90 18.79
CA SER A 412 -10.81 -8.24 18.23
C SER A 412 -9.77 -7.10 18.28
N HIS A 413 -10.18 -5.85 18.54
CA HIS A 413 -9.26 -4.72 18.59
C HIS A 413 -8.17 -4.87 19.68
N ILE A 414 -6.92 -4.75 19.27
CA ILE A 414 -5.73 -4.75 20.14
C ILE A 414 -5.12 -3.34 20.10
N ALA A 415 -5.18 -2.63 21.23
CA ALA A 415 -4.67 -1.26 21.30
C ALA A 415 -3.14 -1.18 21.14
N ALA A 416 -2.66 -0.19 20.37
CA ALA A 416 -1.24 0.07 20.16
C ALA A 416 -0.54 0.57 21.43
N SER A 417 0.26 -0.29 22.06
CA SER A 417 1.13 0.09 23.18
C SER A 417 2.42 0.82 22.75
N ALA A 418 2.80 0.77 21.45
CA ALA A 418 4.05 1.33 20.89
C ALA A 418 3.83 2.52 19.93
N LYS A 419 4.65 3.58 20.03
CA LYS A 419 4.66 4.81 19.22
C LYS A 419 5.57 4.64 18.00
N LEU A 420 5.57 5.62 17.08
CA LEU A 420 6.42 5.63 15.89
C LEU A 420 7.92 5.51 16.23
N ASP A 421 8.36 6.04 17.37
CA ASP A 421 9.75 6.05 17.88
C ASP A 421 10.19 4.76 18.59
N ASP A 422 9.27 3.84 18.92
CA ASP A 422 9.56 2.65 19.73
C ASP A 422 10.20 1.47 18.94
N ARG A 423 10.79 1.70 17.75
CA ARG A 423 11.62 0.69 17.05
C ARG A 423 12.97 1.29 16.71
N ILE A 424 13.87 1.25 17.69
CA ILE A 424 15.30 1.45 17.43
C ILE A 424 15.92 0.12 17.10
#